data_AF-A0A2N4YSP6-F1
#
_entry.id   AF-A0A2N4YSP6-F1
#
_cell.length_a   1.000
_cell.length_b   1.000
_cell.length_c   1.000
_cell.angle_alpha   90.00
_cell.angle_beta   90.00
_cell.angle_gamma   90.00
#
_symmetry.space_group_name_H-M   'P 1'
#
loop_
_entity.id
_entity.type
_entity.pdbx_description
1 polymer ?
#
loop_
_entity_poly.entity_id
_entity_poly.type
_entity_poly.pdbx_seq_one_letter_code
_entity_poly.pdbx_strand_id
1 'polypeptide(L)'
;LTAGEQAQLFAISKIGNEVSHQLESWLSPWGNANVDLLVDKEGKFTGSKGSWFVPLQDNDRYLTWNQYSVTRRENDLVGNIGLGQRWRVGGWLLGYNSFYDKVLSESLARGSVGAEAWGEYLRLSANYYHPLGDWQLRDNQTQEQRMAAGYDVTAQARLPFYQHINTSVSVEQYFGDSVDLFHTGTGYHNPVAVSVGLNYTPVPLVTVTAKHKQGENGVSQNNVGLKLNYRFGVPLKQQLAADEVAISNSLRGSRFDSPERDNLPVVEYRQRKNLTVYLATPPWDLQSGETVQLKLQIHSLHGIKALHWQGDTQALSLTPPVDASSADGWSVIMPVWNSEPGAANRWRLSVVVEDKQGQRVSSNEIALALTEPLVKFTTPGVSWTDSP
;
A
#
# COMPACT_ATOMS: atom_id res chain seq x y z
N LEU A 1 -27.08 18.85 -61.10
CA LEU A 1 -27.63 18.57 -59.76
C LEU A 1 -29.04 19.12 -59.74
N THR A 2 -30.02 18.24 -59.57
CA THR A 2 -31.44 18.62 -59.61
C THR A 2 -31.83 19.35 -58.33
N ALA A 3 -32.84 20.23 -58.39
CA ALA A 3 -33.28 21.02 -57.23
C ALA A 3 -33.68 20.16 -56.01
N GLY A 4 -34.09 18.91 -56.24
CA GLY A 4 -34.39 17.92 -55.19
C GLY A 4 -33.15 17.44 -54.42
N GLU A 5 -32.01 17.25 -55.10
CA GLU A 5 -30.76 16.82 -54.46
C GLU A 5 -30.16 17.95 -53.60
N GLN A 6 -30.28 19.20 -54.05
CA GLN A 6 -29.87 20.37 -53.26
C GLN A 6 -30.78 20.60 -52.05
N ALA A 7 -32.09 20.36 -52.17
CA ALA A 7 -33.03 20.45 -51.05
C ALA A 7 -32.81 19.34 -50.01
N GLN A 8 -32.43 18.13 -50.43
CA GLN A 8 -32.09 17.02 -49.52
C GLN A 8 -30.77 17.28 -48.78
N LEU A 9 -29.74 17.78 -49.47
CA LEU A 9 -28.48 18.19 -48.84
C LEU A 9 -28.65 19.41 -47.92
N PHE A 10 -29.53 20.34 -48.27
CA PHE A 10 -29.88 21.49 -47.42
C PHE A 10 -30.71 21.09 -46.19
N ALA A 11 -31.61 20.11 -46.32
CA ALA A 11 -32.39 19.57 -45.19
C ALA A 11 -31.50 18.73 -44.24
N ILE A 12 -30.60 17.90 -44.77
CA ILE A 12 -29.67 17.10 -43.97
C ILE A 12 -28.66 18.01 -43.23
N SER A 13 -28.18 19.09 -43.86
CA SER A 13 -27.29 20.06 -43.20
C SER A 13 -28.01 20.94 -42.16
N LYS A 14 -29.29 21.29 -42.37
CA LYS A 14 -30.09 22.01 -41.35
C LYS A 14 -30.45 21.13 -40.14
N ILE A 15 -30.79 19.85 -40.37
CA ILE A 15 -31.12 18.91 -39.30
C ILE A 15 -29.88 18.58 -38.47
N GLY A 16 -28.70 18.46 -39.10
CA GLY A 16 -27.44 18.25 -38.40
C GLY A 16 -27.05 19.39 -37.45
N ASN A 17 -27.23 20.65 -37.85
CA ASN A 17 -26.80 21.80 -37.04
C ASN A 17 -27.74 22.09 -35.85
N GLU A 18 -29.06 22.00 -36.03
CA GLU A 18 -30.03 22.31 -34.97
C GLU A 18 -30.10 21.19 -33.90
N VAL A 19 -29.99 19.92 -34.33
CA VAL A 19 -29.98 18.76 -33.42
C VAL A 19 -28.65 18.65 -32.68
N SER A 20 -27.53 19.00 -33.32
CA SER A 20 -26.21 18.99 -32.64
C SER A 20 -26.15 20.02 -31.52
N HIS A 21 -26.63 21.25 -31.71
CA HIS A 21 -26.62 22.25 -30.64
C HIS A 21 -27.51 21.89 -29.44
N GLN A 22 -28.69 21.27 -29.68
CA GLN A 22 -29.55 20.80 -28.60
C GLN A 22 -28.93 19.60 -27.85
N LEU A 23 -28.36 18.63 -28.57
CA LEU A 23 -27.63 17.51 -27.97
C LEU A 23 -26.38 17.96 -27.22
N GLU A 24 -25.63 18.93 -27.75
CA GLU A 24 -24.45 19.50 -27.10
C GLU A 24 -24.81 20.16 -25.77
N SER A 25 -25.90 20.93 -25.72
CA SER A 25 -26.36 21.56 -24.48
C SER A 25 -26.80 20.56 -23.42
N TRP A 26 -27.48 19.46 -23.82
CA TRP A 26 -27.94 18.40 -22.92
C TRP A 26 -26.79 17.52 -22.41
N LEU A 27 -25.76 17.31 -23.23
CA LEU A 27 -24.60 16.50 -22.90
C LEU A 27 -23.49 17.30 -22.21
N SER A 28 -23.42 18.63 -22.36
CA SER A 28 -22.40 19.47 -21.73
C SER A 28 -22.24 19.28 -20.20
N PRO A 29 -23.30 19.01 -19.41
CA PRO A 29 -23.16 18.74 -17.97
C PRO A 29 -22.46 17.40 -17.66
N TRP A 30 -22.31 16.52 -18.65
CA TRP A 30 -21.73 15.18 -18.47
C TRP A 30 -20.19 15.20 -18.47
N GLY A 31 -19.57 16.37 -18.69
CA GLY A 31 -18.14 16.57 -18.48
C GLY A 31 -17.25 15.82 -19.48
N ASN A 32 -16.27 15.08 -18.97
CA ASN A 32 -15.25 14.39 -19.77
C ASN A 32 -15.16 12.90 -19.44
N ALA A 33 -15.09 12.07 -20.47
CA ALA A 33 -14.77 10.65 -20.34
C ALA A 33 -13.40 10.36 -20.93
N ASN A 34 -12.56 9.61 -20.20
CA ASN A 34 -11.26 9.18 -20.69
C ASN A 34 -11.16 7.65 -20.67
N VAL A 35 -10.54 7.10 -21.70
CA VAL A 35 -10.15 5.69 -21.78
C VAL A 35 -8.65 5.62 -22.01
N ASP A 36 -7.93 5.01 -21.07
CA ASP A 36 -6.49 4.79 -21.16
C ASP A 36 -6.23 3.30 -21.44
N LEU A 37 -5.36 3.00 -22.39
CA LEU A 37 -4.86 1.66 -22.71
C LEU A 37 -3.34 1.67 -22.57
N LEU A 38 -2.80 0.78 -21.74
CA LEU A 38 -1.37 0.73 -21.41
C LEU A 38 -0.74 -0.55 -21.95
N VAL A 39 0.42 -0.40 -22.58
CA VAL A 39 1.26 -1.50 -23.07
C VAL A 39 2.71 -1.36 -22.58
N ASP A 40 3.39 -2.48 -22.36
CA ASP A 40 4.82 -2.49 -22.08
C ASP A 40 5.66 -2.35 -23.37
N LYS A 41 7.00 -2.37 -23.23
CA LYS A 41 7.94 -2.28 -24.36
C LYS A 41 7.84 -3.47 -25.30
N GLU A 42 7.42 -4.62 -24.78
CA GLU A 42 7.24 -5.88 -25.48
C GLU A 42 5.89 -5.95 -26.21
N GLY A 43 5.05 -4.92 -26.08
CA GLY A 43 3.74 -4.82 -26.71
C GLY A 43 2.64 -5.62 -25.99
N LYS A 44 2.90 -6.11 -24.78
CA LYS A 44 1.88 -6.77 -23.97
C LYS A 44 1.00 -5.73 -23.30
N PHE A 45 -0.28 -6.04 -23.26
CA PHE A 45 -1.27 -5.22 -22.58
C PHE A 45 -1.07 -5.29 -21.06
N THR A 46 -0.79 -4.15 -20.44
CA THR A 46 -0.52 -4.04 -18.99
C THR A 46 -1.74 -3.51 -18.23
N GLY A 47 -2.72 -2.92 -18.91
CA GLY A 47 -3.98 -2.54 -18.27
C GLY A 47 -4.80 -1.52 -19.06
N SER A 48 -6.01 -1.30 -18.58
CA SER A 48 -6.91 -0.25 -19.06
C SER A 48 -7.50 0.54 -17.91
N LYS A 49 -7.87 1.79 -18.20
CA LYS A 49 -8.61 2.65 -17.28
C LYS A 49 -9.75 3.33 -18.00
N GLY A 50 -10.93 3.30 -17.42
CA GLY A 50 -12.04 4.17 -17.77
C GLY A 50 -12.23 5.20 -16.67
N SER A 51 -12.34 6.48 -17.02
CA SER A 51 -12.66 7.54 -16.06
C SER A 51 -13.73 8.47 -16.60
N TRP A 52 -14.57 8.96 -15.70
CA TRP A 52 -15.63 9.90 -15.99
C TRP A 52 -15.57 11.06 -14.99
N PHE A 53 -15.25 12.24 -15.50
CA PHE A 53 -15.18 13.50 -14.78
C PHE A 53 -16.48 14.27 -15.02
N VAL A 54 -17.16 14.65 -13.94
CA VAL A 54 -18.45 15.34 -14.01
C VAL A 54 -18.36 16.69 -13.28
N PRO A 55 -18.59 17.81 -13.98
CA PRO A 55 -18.72 19.12 -13.34
C PRO A 55 -20.04 19.20 -12.57
N LEU A 56 -19.97 19.39 -11.26
CA LEU A 56 -21.15 19.55 -10.40
C LEU A 56 -21.61 21.02 -10.35
N GLN A 57 -20.64 21.92 -10.25
CA GLN A 57 -20.89 23.36 -10.22
C GLN A 57 -19.75 24.06 -10.93
N ASP A 58 -20.08 24.76 -12.01
CA ASP A 58 -19.10 25.46 -12.84
C ASP A 58 -19.44 26.93 -12.99
N ASN A 59 -18.46 27.80 -12.73
CA ASN A 59 -18.52 29.23 -13.00
C ASN A 59 -17.13 29.80 -13.30
N ASP A 60 -17.02 31.10 -13.52
CA ASP A 60 -15.75 31.75 -13.89
C ASP A 60 -14.70 31.77 -12.76
N ARG A 61 -15.13 31.61 -11.50
CA ARG A 61 -14.25 31.64 -10.31
C ARG A 61 -13.87 30.26 -9.80
N TYR A 62 -14.77 29.29 -9.82
CA TYR A 62 -14.50 27.93 -9.34
C TYR A 62 -15.24 26.85 -10.13
N LEU A 63 -14.71 25.63 -10.03
CA LEU A 63 -15.26 24.39 -10.54
C LEU A 63 -15.27 23.36 -9.42
N THR A 64 -16.45 22.90 -9.01
CA THR A 64 -16.62 21.73 -8.15
C THR A 64 -16.96 20.54 -9.03
N TRP A 65 -16.30 19.42 -8.82
CA TRP A 65 -16.39 18.26 -9.69
C TRP A 65 -16.28 16.95 -8.91
N ASN A 66 -16.84 15.89 -9.48
CA ASN A 66 -16.61 14.53 -9.04
C ASN A 66 -15.98 13.71 -10.16
N GLN A 67 -15.27 12.65 -9.79
CA GLN A 67 -14.69 11.71 -10.74
C GLN A 67 -14.96 10.28 -10.29
N TYR A 68 -15.35 9.45 -11.25
CA TYR A 68 -15.42 8.01 -11.10
C TYR A 68 -14.41 7.37 -12.04
N SER A 69 -13.68 6.36 -11.59
CA SER A 69 -12.84 5.57 -12.48
C SER A 69 -12.81 4.10 -12.11
N VAL A 70 -12.59 3.29 -13.12
CA VAL A 70 -12.35 1.86 -13.00
C VAL A 70 -11.07 1.56 -13.74
N THR A 71 -10.10 1.00 -13.05
CA THR A 71 -8.81 0.59 -13.62
C THR A 71 -8.70 -0.91 -13.52
N ARG A 72 -8.33 -1.56 -14.63
CA ARG A 72 -7.99 -2.97 -14.68
C ARG A 72 -6.51 -3.12 -15.01
N ARG A 73 -5.77 -3.80 -14.15
CA ARG A 73 -4.38 -4.20 -14.39
C ARG A 73 -4.28 -5.69 -14.12
N GLU A 74 -3.89 -6.45 -15.14
CA GLU A 74 -3.86 -7.92 -15.09
C GLU A 74 -5.20 -8.51 -14.59
N ASN A 75 -5.24 -9.00 -13.34
CA ASN A 75 -6.40 -9.58 -12.69
C ASN A 75 -7.08 -8.65 -11.66
N ASP A 76 -6.45 -7.53 -11.30
CA ASP A 76 -7.00 -6.61 -10.30
C ASP A 76 -7.89 -5.57 -10.95
N LEU A 77 -9.05 -5.36 -10.32
CA LEU A 77 -10.02 -4.34 -10.70
C LEU A 77 -10.12 -3.33 -9.56
N VAL A 78 -9.73 -2.09 -9.83
CA VAL A 78 -9.72 -1.00 -8.85
C VAL A 78 -10.79 0.00 -9.23
N GLY A 79 -11.70 0.28 -8.28
CA GLY A 79 -12.63 1.40 -8.37
C GLY A 79 -12.08 2.60 -7.63
N ASN A 80 -12.22 3.79 -8.22
CA ASN A 80 -11.90 5.05 -7.58
C ASN A 80 -13.10 6.00 -7.67
N ILE A 81 -13.38 6.69 -6.57
CA ILE A 81 -14.35 7.79 -6.51
C ILE A 81 -13.67 8.99 -5.87
N GLY A 82 -13.84 10.16 -6.47
CA GLY A 82 -13.25 11.39 -5.94
C GLY A 82 -14.14 12.60 -6.09
N LEU A 83 -13.84 13.59 -5.25
CA LEU A 83 -14.45 14.90 -5.23
C LEU A 83 -13.32 15.93 -5.16
N GLY A 84 -13.45 17.01 -5.91
CA GLY A 84 -12.49 18.09 -5.84
C GLY A 84 -13.08 19.43 -6.24
N GLN A 85 -12.28 20.45 -6.02
CA GLN A 85 -12.63 21.81 -6.38
C GLN A 85 -11.39 22.55 -6.89
N ARG A 86 -11.59 23.38 -7.92
CA ARG A 86 -10.58 24.23 -8.53
C ARG A 86 -11.03 25.68 -8.49
N TRP A 87 -10.15 26.60 -8.13
CA TRP A 87 -10.36 28.05 -8.13
C TRP A 87 -9.44 28.73 -9.10
N ARG A 88 -9.98 29.70 -9.84
CA ARG A 88 -9.20 30.59 -10.67
C ARG A 88 -8.68 31.77 -9.85
N VAL A 89 -7.36 31.88 -9.75
CA VAL A 89 -6.67 32.97 -9.06
C VAL A 89 -5.69 33.60 -10.05
N GLY A 90 -6.10 34.71 -10.67
CA GLY A 90 -5.33 35.34 -11.74
C GLY A 90 -5.11 34.41 -12.95
N GLY A 91 -3.85 34.15 -13.27
CA GLY A 91 -3.42 33.22 -14.33
C GLY A 91 -3.23 31.76 -13.89
N TRP A 92 -3.69 31.41 -12.70
CA TRP A 92 -3.54 30.07 -12.13
C TRP A 92 -4.89 29.44 -11.79
N LEU A 93 -4.96 28.12 -11.89
CA LEU A 93 -5.99 27.29 -11.27
C LEU A 93 -5.36 26.58 -10.07
N LEU A 94 -5.84 26.89 -8.87
CA LEU A 94 -5.47 26.16 -7.67
C LEU A 94 -6.57 25.15 -7.38
N GLY A 95 -6.23 23.97 -6.88
CA GLY A 95 -7.22 22.95 -6.61
C GLY A 95 -6.86 22.08 -5.42
N TYR A 96 -7.88 21.47 -4.84
CA TYR A 96 -7.71 20.32 -3.97
C TYR A 96 -8.68 19.22 -4.37
N ASN A 97 -8.31 17.99 -4.07
CA ASN A 97 -9.14 16.83 -4.33
C ASN A 97 -8.98 15.78 -3.22
N SER A 98 -9.97 14.91 -3.11
CA SER A 98 -9.97 13.75 -2.23
C SER A 98 -10.52 12.56 -2.99
N PHE A 99 -9.88 11.40 -2.81
CA PHE A 99 -10.29 10.15 -3.46
C PHE A 99 -10.38 9.00 -2.47
N TYR A 100 -11.31 8.11 -2.73
CA TYR A 100 -11.41 6.79 -2.13
C TYR A 100 -11.15 5.74 -3.21
N ASP A 101 -10.10 4.95 -3.01
CA ASP A 101 -9.70 3.86 -3.89
C ASP A 101 -10.03 2.53 -3.21
N LYS A 102 -10.59 1.59 -3.97
CA LYS A 102 -10.88 0.24 -3.49
C LYS A 102 -10.55 -0.80 -4.56
N VAL A 103 -9.75 -1.79 -4.18
CA VAL A 103 -9.59 -3.01 -4.97
C VAL A 103 -10.89 -3.81 -4.81
N LEU A 104 -11.51 -4.26 -5.91
CA LEU A 104 -12.82 -4.91 -5.87
C LEU A 104 -12.73 -6.42 -5.64
N SER A 105 -11.60 -7.04 -6.03
CA SER A 105 -11.29 -8.45 -5.76
C SER A 105 -10.95 -8.72 -4.29
N GLU A 106 -10.48 -7.69 -3.57
CA GLU A 106 -10.00 -7.78 -2.19
C GLU A 106 -10.70 -6.73 -1.31
N SER A 107 -10.50 -6.76 0.00
CA SER A 107 -11.03 -5.70 0.88
C SER A 107 -9.99 -4.63 1.19
N LEU A 108 -9.09 -4.36 0.23
CA LEU A 108 -8.10 -3.30 0.34
C LEU A 108 -8.70 -1.96 -0.06
N ALA A 109 -8.52 -0.95 0.78
CA ALA A 109 -9.00 0.41 0.56
C ALA A 109 -7.99 1.47 1.01
N ARG A 110 -8.01 2.62 0.33
CA ARG A 110 -7.13 3.76 0.57
C ARG A 110 -7.87 5.07 0.34
N GLY A 111 -7.54 6.04 1.17
CA GLY A 111 -7.91 7.43 0.99
C GLY A 111 -6.73 8.20 0.42
N SER A 112 -7.02 9.24 -0.37
CA SER A 112 -5.98 10.19 -0.76
C SER A 112 -6.50 11.60 -0.78
N VAL A 113 -5.58 12.52 -0.54
CA VAL A 113 -5.79 13.97 -0.65
C VAL A 113 -4.76 14.53 -1.61
N GLY A 114 -5.19 15.43 -2.48
CA GLY A 114 -4.35 16.01 -3.51
C GLY A 114 -4.48 17.53 -3.56
N ALA A 115 -3.41 18.19 -3.97
CA ALA A 115 -3.35 19.62 -4.24
C ALA A 115 -2.84 19.85 -5.66
N GLU A 116 -3.40 20.86 -6.33
CA GLU A 116 -3.11 21.21 -7.72
C GLU A 116 -2.77 22.70 -7.83
N ALA A 117 -1.76 23.03 -8.62
CA ALA A 117 -1.45 24.40 -9.03
C ALA A 117 -1.11 24.41 -10.52
N TRP A 118 -2.08 24.80 -11.34
CA TRP A 118 -1.99 24.76 -12.80
C TRP A 118 -1.89 26.17 -13.37
N GLY A 119 -0.82 26.43 -14.09
CA GLY A 119 -0.66 27.60 -14.96
C GLY A 119 -0.76 27.20 -16.42
N GLU A 120 -0.55 28.17 -17.31
CA GLU A 120 -0.65 27.95 -18.76
C GLU A 120 0.39 26.92 -19.27
N TYR A 121 1.63 27.03 -18.79
CA TYR A 121 2.77 26.21 -19.24
C TYR A 121 3.28 25.22 -18.20
N LEU A 122 2.93 25.37 -16.94
CA LEU A 122 3.40 24.54 -15.84
C LEU A 122 2.22 24.07 -15.00
N ARG A 123 2.12 22.77 -14.76
CA ARG A 123 1.15 22.19 -13.82
C ARG A 123 1.89 21.43 -12.76
N LEU A 124 1.52 21.70 -11.51
CA LEU A 124 2.03 21.01 -10.34
C LEU A 124 0.88 20.27 -9.69
N SER A 125 1.13 19.02 -9.30
CA SER A 125 0.22 18.20 -8.53
C SER A 125 1.00 17.51 -7.42
N ALA A 126 0.42 17.43 -6.24
CA ALA A 126 0.97 16.69 -5.12
C ALA A 126 -0.15 15.88 -4.47
N ASN A 127 0.09 14.60 -4.22
CA ASN A 127 -0.90 13.69 -3.68
C ASN A 127 -0.33 12.91 -2.50
N TYR A 128 -1.12 12.74 -1.46
CA TYR A 128 -0.81 11.89 -0.32
C TYR A 128 -1.81 10.75 -0.22
N TYR A 129 -1.30 9.55 0.01
CA TYR A 129 -2.02 8.30 0.01
C TYR A 129 -1.94 7.64 1.40
N HIS A 130 -3.10 7.27 1.94
CA HIS A 130 -3.22 6.67 3.26
C HIS A 130 -4.08 5.40 3.22
N PRO A 131 -3.60 4.25 3.72
CA PRO A 131 -4.40 3.03 3.80
C PRO A 131 -5.58 3.20 4.77
N LEU A 132 -6.77 2.77 4.37
CA LEU A 132 -7.97 2.79 5.22
C LEU A 132 -8.32 1.40 5.77
N GLY A 133 -7.73 0.34 5.19
CA GLY A 133 -7.88 -1.04 5.65
C GLY A 133 -6.69 -1.51 6.48
N ASP A 134 -6.94 -2.48 7.35
CA ASP A 134 -5.92 -3.23 8.08
C ASP A 134 -5.26 -4.31 7.21
N TRP A 135 -4.21 -4.92 7.76
CA TRP A 135 -3.54 -6.07 7.17
C TRP A 135 -4.53 -7.19 6.85
N GLN A 136 -4.51 -7.65 5.61
CA GLN A 136 -5.34 -8.74 5.11
C GLN A 136 -4.50 -9.94 4.74
N LEU A 137 -4.95 -11.13 5.10
CA LEU A 137 -4.24 -12.35 4.76
C LEU A 137 -4.40 -12.65 3.27
N ARG A 138 -3.29 -12.94 2.58
CA ARG A 138 -3.29 -13.38 1.19
C ARG A 138 -3.75 -14.84 1.10
N ASP A 139 -4.11 -15.26 -0.12
CA ASP A 139 -4.48 -16.65 -0.43
C ASP A 139 -3.41 -17.67 -0.02
N ASN A 140 -2.13 -17.27 -0.01
CA ASN A 140 -1.01 -18.12 0.39
C ASN A 140 -0.88 -18.34 1.92
N GLN A 141 -1.76 -17.74 2.74
CA GLN A 141 -1.86 -17.87 4.20
C GLN A 141 -0.60 -17.52 5.02
N THR A 142 0.49 -17.13 4.36
CA THR A 142 1.82 -16.87 4.96
C THR A 142 2.20 -15.41 4.89
N GLN A 143 1.54 -14.64 4.02
CA GLN A 143 1.76 -13.21 3.86
C GLN A 143 0.47 -12.44 4.13
N GLU A 144 0.63 -11.30 4.77
CA GLU A 144 -0.39 -10.27 4.88
C GLU A 144 -0.06 -9.15 3.89
N GLN A 145 -1.10 -8.50 3.38
CA GLN A 145 -1.01 -7.35 2.50
C GLN A 145 -1.89 -6.21 3.00
N ARG A 146 -1.42 -5.00 2.78
CA ARG A 146 -2.15 -3.76 3.03
C ARG A 146 -1.76 -2.77 1.94
N MET A 147 -2.58 -1.75 1.70
CA MET A 147 -2.12 -0.64 0.86
C MET A 147 -0.97 0.11 1.55
N ALA A 148 0.02 0.53 0.77
CA ALA A 148 1.15 1.31 1.26
C ALA A 148 0.75 2.78 1.42
N ALA A 149 1.22 3.41 2.49
CA ALA A 149 1.17 4.86 2.63
C ALA A 149 2.28 5.48 1.76
N GLY A 150 2.03 6.65 1.19
CA GLY A 150 3.02 7.31 0.35
C GLY A 150 2.57 8.65 -0.18
N TYR A 151 3.42 9.28 -0.98
CA TYR A 151 3.07 10.50 -1.70
C TYR A 151 3.70 10.51 -3.08
N ASP A 152 3.10 11.31 -3.96
CA ASP A 152 3.71 11.70 -5.22
C ASP A 152 3.69 13.21 -5.40
N VAL A 153 4.65 13.70 -6.17
CA VAL A 153 4.70 15.06 -6.67
C VAL A 153 5.00 14.99 -8.15
N THR A 154 4.15 15.64 -8.95
CA THR A 154 4.25 15.66 -10.41
C THR A 154 4.30 17.08 -10.93
N ALA A 155 5.28 17.36 -11.79
CA ALA A 155 5.39 18.59 -12.56
C ALA A 155 5.21 18.26 -14.05
N GLN A 156 4.26 18.93 -14.70
CA GLN A 156 4.05 18.84 -16.14
C GLN A 156 4.40 20.18 -16.77
N ALA A 157 5.31 20.16 -17.74
CA ALA A 157 5.74 21.33 -18.48
C ALA A 157 5.33 21.24 -19.94
N ARG A 158 4.81 22.35 -20.46
CA ARG A 158 4.40 22.50 -21.85
C ARG A 158 5.37 23.39 -22.58
N LEU A 159 5.70 23.01 -23.81
CA LEU A 159 6.56 23.81 -24.67
C LEU A 159 5.71 24.83 -25.42
N PRO A 160 5.94 26.15 -25.26
CA PRO A 160 5.12 27.19 -25.92
C PRO A 160 5.08 27.06 -27.45
N PHE A 161 6.16 26.53 -28.04
CA PHE A 161 6.35 26.37 -29.48
C PHE A 161 5.94 24.98 -30.01
N TYR A 162 5.69 24.00 -29.14
CA TYR A 162 5.18 22.67 -29.51
C TYR A 162 3.96 22.31 -28.67
N GLN A 163 2.79 22.80 -29.11
CA GLN A 163 1.52 22.66 -28.38
C GLN A 163 0.97 21.22 -28.34
N HIS A 164 1.49 20.34 -29.20
CA HIS A 164 1.14 18.92 -29.25
C HIS A 164 1.97 18.07 -28.29
N ILE A 165 3.00 18.63 -27.64
CA ILE A 165 3.95 17.87 -26.81
C ILE A 165 3.94 18.41 -25.38
N ASN A 166 3.65 17.54 -24.43
CA ASN A 166 3.78 17.81 -23.00
C ASN A 166 4.83 16.89 -22.40
N THR A 167 5.64 17.43 -21.50
CA THR A 167 6.63 16.67 -20.74
C THR A 167 6.22 16.62 -19.27
N SER A 168 6.53 15.52 -18.59
CA SER A 168 6.27 15.39 -17.16
C SER A 168 7.44 14.78 -16.42
N VAL A 169 7.58 15.18 -15.17
CA VAL A 169 8.50 14.60 -14.20
C VAL A 169 7.71 14.33 -12.93
N SER A 170 7.76 13.12 -12.42
CA SER A 170 7.12 12.76 -11.15
C SER A 170 8.11 12.08 -10.21
N VAL A 171 7.99 12.37 -8.93
CA VAL A 171 8.71 11.67 -7.86
C VAL A 171 7.67 11.06 -6.93
N GLU A 172 7.82 9.79 -6.61
CA GLU A 172 6.93 9.06 -5.72
C GLU A 172 7.75 8.33 -4.65
N GLN A 173 7.25 8.34 -3.42
CA GLN A 173 7.84 7.62 -2.30
C GLN A 173 6.75 6.95 -1.49
N TYR A 174 6.98 5.69 -1.15
CA TYR A 174 6.09 4.92 -0.30
C TYR A 174 6.82 4.42 0.93
N PHE A 175 6.06 4.17 2.00
CA PHE A 175 6.58 3.81 3.30
C PHE A 175 6.14 2.40 3.70
N GLY A 176 7.09 1.62 4.19
CA GLY A 176 6.85 0.24 4.62
C GLY A 176 8.11 -0.63 4.53
N ASP A 177 8.04 -1.81 5.14
CA ASP A 177 9.17 -2.74 5.18
C ASP A 177 9.35 -3.51 3.85
N SER A 178 8.25 -3.78 3.16
CA SER A 178 8.24 -4.53 1.90
C SER A 178 7.14 -4.00 0.98
N VAL A 179 7.43 -2.91 0.27
CA VAL A 179 6.50 -2.20 -0.62
C VAL A 179 6.79 -2.51 -2.08
N ASP A 180 5.78 -2.95 -2.84
CA ASP A 180 5.92 -3.30 -4.25
C ASP A 180 5.56 -2.12 -5.16
N LEU A 181 6.47 -1.14 -5.23
CA LEU A 181 6.31 0.09 -6.03
C LEU A 181 6.23 -0.17 -7.55
N PHE A 182 6.80 -1.27 -8.02
CA PHE A 182 6.89 -1.62 -9.43
C PHE A 182 5.87 -2.68 -9.86
N HIS A 183 5.03 -3.17 -8.93
CA HIS A 183 4.04 -4.21 -9.18
C HIS A 183 4.68 -5.48 -9.76
N THR A 184 5.84 -5.84 -9.23
CA THR A 184 6.66 -6.98 -9.67
C THR A 184 6.48 -8.22 -8.79
N GLY A 185 5.71 -8.09 -7.70
CA GLY A 185 5.62 -9.06 -6.61
C GLY A 185 6.81 -9.01 -5.65
N THR A 186 7.79 -8.12 -5.86
CA THR A 186 8.93 -7.93 -4.95
C THR A 186 8.80 -6.62 -4.19
N GLY A 187 8.78 -6.71 -2.86
CA GLY A 187 8.70 -5.54 -2.00
C GLY A 187 10.07 -5.02 -1.58
N TYR A 188 10.18 -3.70 -1.46
CA TYR A 188 11.39 -2.99 -1.06
C TYR A 188 11.11 -2.14 0.18
N HIS A 189 12.14 -1.87 0.98
CA HIS A 189 12.01 -1.00 2.15
C HIS A 189 11.99 0.47 1.70
N ASN A 190 10.92 1.19 2.05
CA ASN A 190 10.71 2.61 1.78
C ASN A 190 11.11 3.08 0.34
N PRO A 191 10.59 2.45 -0.72
CA PRO A 191 11.10 2.67 -2.07
C PRO A 191 10.76 4.05 -2.61
N VAL A 192 11.71 4.61 -3.36
CA VAL A 192 11.55 5.85 -4.13
C VAL A 192 11.64 5.54 -5.62
N ALA A 193 10.80 6.21 -6.43
CA ALA A 193 10.94 6.21 -7.87
C ALA A 193 10.79 7.59 -8.49
N VAL A 194 11.52 7.79 -9.58
CA VAL A 194 11.42 8.97 -10.43
C VAL A 194 10.88 8.53 -11.78
N SER A 195 9.90 9.25 -12.31
CA SER A 195 9.41 9.03 -13.66
C SER A 195 9.57 10.25 -14.54
N VAL A 196 9.88 10.01 -15.81
CA VAL A 196 9.88 11.01 -16.87
C VAL A 196 8.86 10.57 -17.91
N GLY A 197 7.99 11.49 -18.32
CA GLY A 197 6.92 11.25 -19.29
C GLY A 197 6.97 12.21 -20.47
N LEU A 198 6.54 11.69 -21.63
CA LEU A 198 6.32 12.44 -22.85
C LEU A 198 4.92 12.11 -23.38
N ASN A 199 4.11 13.14 -23.60
CA ASN A 199 2.75 13.02 -24.11
C ASN A 199 2.66 13.75 -25.45
N TYR A 200 2.21 13.06 -26.49
CA TYR A 200 1.93 13.60 -27.81
C TYR A 200 0.44 13.56 -28.12
N THR A 201 -0.16 14.74 -28.31
CA THR A 201 -1.60 14.92 -28.56
C THR A 201 -1.80 15.48 -29.96
N PRO A 202 -1.95 14.64 -30.99
CA PRO A 202 -2.17 15.10 -32.37
C PRO A 202 -3.51 15.85 -32.53
N VAL A 203 -4.53 15.40 -31.80
CA VAL A 203 -5.88 15.99 -31.75
C VAL A 203 -6.40 15.90 -30.32
N PRO A 204 -7.32 16.77 -29.85
CA PRO A 204 -7.81 16.74 -28.47
C PRO A 204 -8.33 15.38 -28.00
N LEU A 205 -8.94 14.61 -28.91
CA LEU A 205 -9.48 13.29 -28.62
C LEU A 205 -8.40 12.23 -28.30
N VAL A 206 -7.17 12.36 -28.81
CA VAL A 206 -6.18 11.28 -28.78
C VAL A 206 -4.86 11.77 -28.20
N THR A 207 -4.31 11.04 -27.24
CA THR A 207 -2.98 11.29 -26.68
C THR A 207 -2.18 10.00 -26.60
N VAL A 208 -0.98 10.02 -27.16
CA VAL A 208 0.00 8.95 -27.02
C VAL A 208 0.94 9.34 -25.89
N THR A 209 1.20 8.42 -24.97
CA THR A 209 2.04 8.65 -23.79
C THR A 209 3.20 7.67 -23.81
N ALA A 210 4.38 8.15 -23.40
CA ALA A 210 5.56 7.33 -23.16
C ALA A 210 6.12 7.73 -21.79
N LYS A 211 6.23 6.77 -20.87
CA LYS A 211 6.70 6.98 -19.50
C LYS A 211 7.86 6.04 -19.20
N HIS A 212 8.92 6.58 -18.64
CA HIS A 212 10.04 5.83 -18.07
C HIS A 212 10.08 6.06 -16.57
N LYS A 213 9.97 5.00 -15.76
CA LYS A 213 10.04 5.02 -14.30
C LYS A 213 11.30 4.30 -13.86
N GLN A 214 12.07 4.91 -12.97
CA GLN A 214 13.36 4.42 -12.45
C GLN A 214 13.35 4.44 -10.91
N GLY A 215 13.77 3.33 -10.30
CA GLY A 215 13.91 3.19 -8.84
C GLY A 215 15.37 3.06 -8.39
N GLU A 216 15.58 3.05 -7.08
CA GLU A 216 16.92 3.08 -6.43
C GLU A 216 17.79 1.84 -6.74
N ASN A 217 17.19 0.67 -6.94
CA ASN A 217 17.90 -0.60 -7.14
C ASN A 217 18.08 -1.00 -8.61
N GLY A 218 18.11 -0.03 -9.53
CA GLY A 218 18.22 -0.30 -10.97
C GLY A 218 16.93 -0.86 -11.61
N VAL A 219 15.88 -1.08 -10.83
CA VAL A 219 14.56 -1.47 -11.33
C VAL A 219 14.00 -0.32 -12.16
N SER A 220 13.57 -0.62 -13.39
CA SER A 220 12.96 0.35 -14.27
C SER A 220 11.74 -0.24 -14.96
N GLN A 221 10.78 0.62 -15.26
CA GLN A 221 9.58 0.28 -16.02
C GLN A 221 9.40 1.27 -17.14
N ASN A 222 8.93 0.78 -18.27
CA ASN A 222 8.66 1.60 -19.43
C ASN A 222 7.27 1.28 -19.93
N ASN A 223 6.46 2.30 -20.09
CA ASN A 223 5.07 2.16 -20.47
C ASN A 223 4.79 3.07 -21.64
N VAL A 224 4.13 2.52 -22.64
CA VAL A 224 3.53 3.29 -23.73
C VAL A 224 2.02 3.19 -23.56
N GLY A 225 1.33 4.30 -23.66
CA GLY A 225 -0.12 4.34 -23.47
C GLY A 225 -0.83 5.11 -24.57
N LEU A 226 -2.03 4.66 -24.91
CA LEU A 226 -2.97 5.38 -25.75
C LEU A 226 -4.13 5.86 -24.89
N LYS A 227 -4.39 7.17 -24.92
CA LYS A 227 -5.47 7.81 -24.18
C LYS A 227 -6.47 8.43 -25.15
N LEU A 228 -7.75 8.10 -24.97
CA LEU A 228 -8.88 8.68 -25.68
C LEU A 228 -9.63 9.62 -24.73
N ASN A 229 -9.65 10.92 -25.01
CA ASN A 229 -10.30 11.95 -24.18
C ASN A 229 -11.54 12.49 -24.88
N TYR A 230 -12.73 12.01 -24.51
CA TYR A 230 -13.99 12.47 -25.07
C TYR A 230 -14.62 13.56 -24.19
N ARG A 231 -14.89 14.72 -24.79
CA ARG A 231 -15.53 15.87 -24.12
C ARG A 231 -16.99 15.95 -24.52
N PHE A 232 -17.90 15.77 -23.57
CA PHE A 232 -19.33 15.89 -23.86
C PHE A 232 -19.69 17.35 -24.14
N GLY A 233 -20.61 17.58 -25.07
CA GLY A 233 -21.02 18.94 -25.47
C GLY A 233 -20.08 19.66 -26.43
N VAL A 234 -18.96 19.04 -26.83
CA VAL A 234 -18.05 19.58 -27.86
C VAL A 234 -18.25 18.81 -29.17
N PRO A 235 -18.48 19.47 -30.32
CA PRO A 235 -18.62 18.78 -31.60
C PRO A 235 -17.44 17.85 -31.88
N LEU A 236 -17.72 16.62 -32.35
CA LEU A 236 -16.67 15.63 -32.66
C LEU A 236 -15.64 16.17 -33.66
N LYS A 237 -16.07 17.01 -34.61
CA LYS A 237 -15.18 17.68 -35.57
C LYS A 237 -14.11 18.51 -34.88
N GLN A 238 -14.44 19.26 -33.82
CA GLN A 238 -13.47 20.04 -33.05
C GLN A 238 -12.53 19.13 -32.26
N GLN A 239 -13.04 18.03 -31.70
CA GLN A 239 -12.21 17.08 -30.96
C GLN A 239 -11.23 16.29 -31.84
N LEU A 240 -11.48 16.23 -33.15
CA LEU A 240 -10.62 15.63 -34.17
C LEU A 240 -9.78 16.66 -34.95
N ALA A 241 -9.87 17.94 -34.60
CA ALA A 241 -9.15 19.01 -35.28
C ALA A 241 -7.82 19.30 -34.57
N ALA A 242 -6.72 19.35 -35.32
CA ALA A 242 -5.38 19.53 -34.76
C ALA A 242 -5.14 20.96 -34.23
N ASP A 243 -5.78 21.96 -34.83
CA ASP A 243 -5.77 23.35 -34.40
C ASP A 243 -6.49 23.59 -33.07
N GLU A 244 -7.41 22.70 -32.68
CA GLU A 244 -8.10 22.75 -31.38
C GLU A 244 -7.23 22.25 -30.21
N VAL A 245 -6.06 21.65 -30.49
CA VAL A 245 -5.15 21.18 -29.43
C VAL A 245 -4.71 22.34 -28.53
N ALA A 246 -4.40 23.49 -29.11
CA ALA A 246 -4.02 24.70 -28.37
C ALA A 246 -5.09 25.13 -27.37
N ILE A 247 -6.34 25.19 -27.83
CA ILE A 247 -7.49 25.63 -27.05
C ILE A 247 -7.80 24.62 -25.96
N SER A 248 -7.77 23.33 -26.30
CA SER A 248 -8.03 22.24 -25.35
C SER A 248 -6.99 22.18 -24.22
N ASN A 249 -5.75 22.55 -24.51
CA ASN A 249 -4.64 22.60 -23.55
C ASN A 249 -4.61 23.90 -22.73
N SER A 250 -5.20 25.00 -23.20
CA SER A 250 -5.26 26.25 -22.44
C SER A 250 -5.80 26.06 -21.01
N LEU A 251 -5.47 26.96 -20.08
CA LEU A 251 -5.95 26.85 -18.70
C LEU A 251 -7.49 26.75 -18.62
N ARG A 252 -8.19 27.49 -19.49
CA ARG A 252 -9.66 27.43 -19.59
C ARG A 252 -10.15 26.11 -20.18
N GLY A 253 -9.54 25.63 -21.26
CA GLY A 253 -9.97 24.42 -21.95
C GLY A 253 -9.68 23.14 -21.17
N SER A 254 -8.73 23.22 -20.24
CA SER A 254 -8.24 22.07 -19.50
C SER A 254 -8.67 22.00 -18.05
N ARG A 255 -9.45 22.96 -17.56
CA ARG A 255 -10.02 22.95 -16.21
C ARG A 255 -10.87 21.70 -15.90
N PHE A 256 -11.29 20.95 -16.92
CA PHE A 256 -12.05 19.70 -16.83
C PHE A 256 -11.18 18.43 -17.02
N ASP A 257 -9.86 18.59 -17.14
CA ASP A 257 -8.95 17.44 -17.18
C ASP A 257 -8.99 16.71 -15.83
N SER A 258 -8.87 15.39 -15.85
CA SER A 258 -8.70 14.59 -14.64
C SER A 258 -7.47 15.06 -13.83
N PRO A 259 -7.52 14.96 -12.48
CA PRO A 259 -6.36 15.25 -11.65
C PRO A 259 -5.21 14.27 -11.95
N GLU A 260 -3.98 14.78 -11.84
CA GLU A 260 -2.76 13.98 -11.98
C GLU A 260 -2.46 13.29 -10.65
N ARG A 261 -2.59 11.96 -10.61
CA ARG A 261 -2.41 11.09 -9.44
C ARG A 261 -2.17 9.64 -9.88
N ASP A 262 -1.59 8.82 -9.01
CA ASP A 262 -1.60 7.37 -9.17
C ASP A 262 -2.95 6.77 -8.75
N ASN A 263 -3.63 6.18 -9.74
CA ASN A 263 -4.94 5.56 -9.55
C ASN A 263 -4.83 4.09 -9.14
N LEU A 264 -3.64 3.52 -9.25
CA LEU A 264 -3.35 2.15 -8.86
C LEU A 264 -2.72 2.16 -7.46
N PRO A 265 -3.36 1.50 -6.49
CA PRO A 265 -2.80 1.41 -5.16
C PRO A 265 -1.52 0.59 -5.15
N VAL A 266 -0.47 1.14 -4.56
CA VAL A 266 0.74 0.40 -4.22
C VAL A 266 0.47 -0.41 -2.96
N VAL A 267 0.94 -1.65 -2.93
CA VAL A 267 0.74 -2.57 -1.81
C VAL A 267 2.04 -2.77 -1.01
N GLU A 268 1.86 -2.94 0.29
CA GLU A 268 2.87 -3.32 1.26
C GLU A 268 2.58 -4.76 1.72
N TYR A 269 3.62 -5.56 1.81
CA TYR A 269 3.58 -6.94 2.29
C TYR A 269 4.23 -7.07 3.65
N ARG A 270 3.72 -8.00 4.45
CA ARG A 270 4.36 -8.42 5.69
C ARG A 270 4.28 -9.93 5.82
N GLN A 271 5.40 -10.56 6.18
CA GLN A 271 5.36 -11.97 6.55
C GLN A 271 4.61 -12.12 7.87
N ARG A 272 3.61 -13.01 7.89
CA ARG A 272 2.97 -13.38 9.14
C ARG A 272 3.97 -14.19 9.96
N LYS A 273 4.07 -13.88 11.26
CA LYS A 273 4.84 -14.72 12.19
C LYS A 273 4.17 -16.10 12.26
N ASN A 274 4.75 -17.07 11.57
CA ASN A 274 4.27 -18.44 11.43
C ASN A 274 4.74 -19.36 12.57
N LEU A 275 5.75 -18.94 13.33
CA LEU A 275 6.25 -19.61 14.52
C LEU A 275 6.68 -18.58 15.57
N THR A 276 6.11 -18.64 16.77
CA THR A 276 6.57 -17.88 17.94
C THR A 276 6.56 -18.79 19.17
N VAL A 277 7.52 -18.57 20.07
CA VAL A 277 7.64 -19.32 21.32
C VAL A 277 7.96 -18.36 22.48
N TYR A 278 7.28 -18.56 23.59
CA TYR A 278 7.55 -17.88 24.85
C TYR A 278 7.62 -18.90 25.98
N LEU A 279 8.65 -18.80 26.82
CA LEU A 279 8.84 -19.64 28.00
C LEU A 279 8.41 -18.83 29.23
N ALA A 280 7.36 -19.31 29.91
CA ALA A 280 6.86 -18.66 31.11
C ALA A 280 7.91 -18.71 32.23
N THR A 281 8.15 -17.58 32.89
CA THR A 281 9.03 -17.52 34.07
C THR A 281 8.26 -18.06 35.29
N PRO A 282 8.78 -19.10 35.97
CA PRO A 282 8.15 -19.63 37.19
C PRO A 282 8.31 -18.66 38.38
N PRO A 283 7.64 -18.93 39.53
CA PRO A 283 7.73 -18.12 40.74
C PRO A 283 9.18 -17.90 41.23
N TRP A 284 9.41 -16.80 41.97
CA TRP A 284 10.75 -16.37 42.37
C TRP A 284 11.30 -17.03 43.64
N ASP A 285 10.51 -17.86 44.32
CA ASP A 285 10.78 -18.46 45.63
C ASP A 285 11.10 -19.97 45.57
N LEU A 286 11.85 -20.38 44.55
CA LEU A 286 12.15 -21.79 44.28
C LEU A 286 12.95 -22.43 45.42
N GLN A 287 12.49 -23.62 45.84
CA GLN A 287 13.12 -24.40 46.91
C GLN A 287 14.02 -25.51 46.36
N SER A 288 15.00 -25.92 47.16
CA SER A 288 15.89 -27.04 46.86
C SER A 288 15.08 -28.33 46.67
N GLY A 289 15.26 -29.02 45.54
CA GLY A 289 14.55 -30.26 45.22
C GLY A 289 13.10 -30.09 44.75
N GLU A 290 12.62 -28.85 44.60
CA GLU A 290 11.28 -28.58 44.07
C GLU A 290 11.19 -28.92 42.57
N THR A 291 10.07 -29.53 42.17
CA THR A 291 9.77 -29.78 40.75
C THR A 291 8.98 -28.60 40.18
N VAL A 292 9.60 -27.88 39.25
CA VAL A 292 9.01 -26.71 38.60
C VAL A 292 8.47 -27.10 37.23
N GLN A 293 7.19 -26.82 36.99
CA GLN A 293 6.55 -27.04 35.69
C GLN A 293 6.92 -25.90 34.73
N LEU A 294 7.44 -26.25 33.56
CA LEU A 294 7.79 -25.31 32.50
C LEU A 294 6.62 -25.22 31.51
N LYS A 295 6.08 -24.02 31.35
CA LYS A 295 4.97 -23.75 30.42
C LYS A 295 5.48 -23.02 29.19
N LEU A 296 5.32 -23.67 28.03
CA LEU A 296 5.65 -23.10 26.73
C LEU A 296 4.39 -22.57 26.06
N GLN A 297 4.41 -21.31 25.66
CA GLN A 297 3.38 -20.71 24.82
C GLN A 297 3.91 -20.69 23.39
N ILE A 298 3.49 -21.67 22.59
CA ILE A 298 3.92 -21.82 21.19
C ILE A 298 2.74 -21.53 20.28
N HIS A 299 2.95 -20.62 19.33
CA HIS A 299 2.04 -20.43 18.20
C HIS A 299 2.76 -20.90 16.94
N SER A 300 2.26 -21.97 16.31
CA SER A 300 2.80 -22.54 15.07
C SER A 300 1.66 -22.82 14.08
N LEU A 301 1.79 -22.33 12.85
CA LEU A 301 0.82 -22.62 11.77
C LEU A 301 0.99 -24.03 11.18
N HIS A 302 2.20 -24.60 11.22
CA HIS A 302 2.54 -25.88 10.58
C HIS A 302 2.72 -27.03 11.57
N GLY A 303 2.43 -26.78 12.85
CA GLY A 303 2.66 -27.72 13.95
C GLY A 303 4.13 -27.82 14.35
N ILE A 304 4.36 -28.35 15.55
CA ILE A 304 5.69 -28.53 16.12
C ILE A 304 6.28 -29.84 15.60
N LYS A 305 7.56 -29.81 15.22
CA LYS A 305 8.34 -31.00 14.86
C LYS A 305 9.26 -31.44 16.00
N ALA A 306 9.95 -30.49 16.63
CA ALA A 306 10.86 -30.78 17.74
C ALA A 306 11.03 -29.57 18.67
N LEU A 307 11.35 -29.86 19.93
CA LEU A 307 11.75 -28.88 20.94
C LEU A 307 13.19 -29.18 21.38
N HIS A 308 14.05 -28.17 21.35
CA HIS A 308 15.44 -28.27 21.74
C HIS A 308 15.74 -27.31 22.90
N TRP A 309 15.94 -27.85 24.09
CA TRP A 309 16.27 -27.05 25.26
C TRP A 309 17.74 -26.63 25.28
N GLN A 310 18.00 -25.40 25.71
CA GLN A 310 19.31 -24.77 25.76
C GLN A 310 19.55 -24.12 27.14
N GLY A 311 20.82 -23.93 27.49
CA GLY A 311 21.25 -23.44 28.80
C GLY A 311 21.69 -24.57 29.74
N ASP A 312 21.40 -24.42 31.03
CA ASP A 312 21.90 -25.30 32.10
C ASP A 312 21.04 -26.58 32.27
N THR A 313 20.63 -27.19 31.16
CA THR A 313 19.69 -28.33 31.13
C THR A 313 20.19 -29.56 31.90
N GLN A 314 21.51 -29.79 31.90
CA GLN A 314 22.14 -30.90 32.62
C GLN A 314 22.12 -30.69 34.13
N ALA A 315 22.38 -29.46 34.59
CA ALA A 315 22.32 -29.14 36.01
C ALA A 315 20.88 -29.20 36.53
N LEU A 316 19.90 -28.79 35.71
CA LEU A 316 18.49 -28.65 36.09
C LEU A 316 17.65 -29.94 36.00
N SER A 317 18.26 -31.11 35.78
CA SER A 317 17.57 -32.41 35.68
C SER A 317 16.24 -32.33 34.89
N LEU A 318 16.31 -31.80 33.67
CA LEU A 318 15.16 -31.58 32.80
C LEU A 318 14.44 -32.90 32.51
N THR A 319 13.15 -32.94 32.82
CA THR A 319 12.27 -34.11 32.66
C THR A 319 11.31 -33.88 31.48
N PRO A 320 11.42 -34.68 30.40
CA PRO A 320 10.53 -34.56 29.25
C PRO A 320 9.15 -35.19 29.50
N PRO A 321 8.09 -34.68 28.86
CA PRO A 321 6.79 -35.36 28.78
C PRO A 321 6.87 -36.61 27.88
N VAL A 322 5.78 -37.40 27.87
CA VAL A 322 5.65 -38.61 27.03
C VAL A 322 5.87 -38.32 25.54
N ASP A 323 5.38 -37.16 25.07
CA ASP A 323 5.66 -36.63 23.74
C ASP A 323 6.62 -35.44 23.85
N ALA A 324 7.89 -35.65 23.50
CA ALA A 324 8.92 -34.61 23.55
C ALA A 324 8.68 -33.43 22.57
N SER A 325 7.69 -33.51 21.68
CA SER A 325 7.27 -32.39 20.84
C SER A 325 6.12 -31.56 21.45
N SER A 326 5.54 -32.03 22.56
CA SER A 326 4.48 -31.33 23.30
C SER A 326 5.00 -30.06 23.96
N ALA A 327 4.23 -28.97 23.86
CA ALA A 327 4.47 -27.73 24.59
C ALA A 327 4.21 -27.86 26.10
N ASP A 328 3.40 -28.85 26.50
CA ASP A 328 2.99 -29.10 27.88
C ASP A 328 3.66 -30.34 28.47
N GLY A 329 3.88 -30.31 29.79
CA GLY A 329 4.35 -31.44 30.59
C GLY A 329 5.87 -31.50 30.80
N TRP A 330 6.60 -30.46 30.40
CA TRP A 330 8.01 -30.29 30.74
C TRP A 330 8.18 -29.83 32.18
N SER A 331 9.14 -30.42 32.88
CA SER A 331 9.48 -29.99 34.24
C SER A 331 10.98 -30.07 34.50
N VAL A 332 11.45 -29.29 35.47
CA VAL A 332 12.82 -29.33 35.97
C VAL A 332 12.80 -29.59 37.47
N ILE A 333 13.79 -30.32 37.95
CA ILE A 333 13.97 -30.57 39.38
C ILE A 333 15.11 -29.67 39.85
N MET A 334 14.81 -28.77 40.77
CA MET A 334 15.78 -27.79 41.25
C MET A 334 16.92 -28.50 42.01
N PRO A 335 18.19 -28.17 41.72
CA PRO A 335 19.34 -28.74 42.42
C PRO A 335 19.31 -28.46 43.92
N VAL A 336 20.13 -29.21 44.66
CA VAL A 336 20.34 -28.93 46.08
C VAL A 336 21.13 -27.63 46.24
N TRP A 337 20.76 -26.82 47.25
CA TRP A 337 21.48 -25.59 47.57
C TRP A 337 22.98 -25.84 47.78
N ASN A 338 23.83 -25.18 46.99
CA ASN A 338 25.27 -25.20 47.22
C ASN A 338 25.68 -24.04 48.13
N SER A 339 26.27 -24.36 49.28
CA SER A 339 26.72 -23.40 50.30
C SER A 339 28.19 -23.00 50.17
N GLU A 340 28.90 -23.48 49.14
CA GLU A 340 30.28 -23.10 48.87
C GLU A 340 30.42 -21.59 48.58
N PRO A 341 31.48 -20.93 49.08
CA PRO A 341 31.73 -19.52 48.82
C PRO A 341 31.78 -19.22 47.31
N GLY A 342 30.85 -18.39 46.82
CA GLY A 342 30.76 -18.01 45.40
C GLY A 342 29.84 -18.88 44.54
N ALA A 343 29.14 -19.86 45.12
CA ALA A 343 28.12 -20.62 44.40
C ALA A 343 26.98 -19.71 43.92
N ALA A 344 26.68 -19.74 42.62
CA ALA A 344 25.70 -18.84 42.02
C ALA A 344 24.23 -19.24 42.30
N ASN A 345 23.96 -20.53 42.54
CA ASN A 345 22.61 -21.12 42.73
C ASN A 345 21.55 -20.57 41.76
N ARG A 346 21.99 -20.29 40.53
CA ARG A 346 21.22 -19.65 39.47
C ARG A 346 21.53 -20.31 38.14
N TRP A 347 20.49 -20.64 37.40
CA TRP A 347 20.57 -21.35 36.13
C TRP A 347 19.74 -20.65 35.06
N ARG A 348 20.21 -20.72 33.81
CA ARG A 348 19.54 -20.13 32.65
C ARG A 348 18.97 -21.21 31.77
N LEU A 349 17.77 -20.96 31.26
CA LEU A 349 17.06 -21.91 30.41
C LEU A 349 16.33 -21.18 29.28
N SER A 350 16.41 -21.74 28.08
CA SER A 350 15.63 -21.33 26.91
C SER A 350 15.28 -22.55 26.07
N VAL A 351 14.36 -22.39 25.11
CA VAL A 351 13.99 -23.46 24.17
C VAL A 351 14.04 -22.97 22.74
N VAL A 352 14.46 -23.83 21.82
CA VAL A 352 14.36 -23.63 20.37
C VAL A 352 13.30 -24.58 19.83
N VAL A 353 12.28 -24.01 19.19
CA VAL A 353 11.19 -24.77 18.55
C VAL A 353 11.50 -24.92 17.07
N GLU A 354 11.45 -26.15 16.55
CA GLU A 354 11.48 -26.45 15.13
C GLU A 354 10.07 -26.82 14.65
N ASP A 355 9.57 -26.15 13.61
CA ASP A 355 8.32 -26.53 12.96
C ASP A 355 8.51 -27.60 11.86
N LYS A 356 7.41 -28.12 11.31
CA LYS A 356 7.46 -29.13 10.25
C LYS A 356 8.02 -28.64 8.92
N GLN A 357 8.14 -27.33 8.73
CA GLN A 357 8.78 -26.72 7.55
C GLN A 357 10.29 -26.48 7.76
N GLY A 358 10.82 -26.77 8.95
CA GLY A 358 12.23 -26.64 9.30
C GLY A 358 12.61 -25.25 9.82
N GLN A 359 11.65 -24.37 10.08
CA GLN A 359 11.91 -23.08 10.71
C GLN A 359 12.21 -23.27 12.19
N ARG A 360 13.24 -22.58 12.69
CA ARG A 360 13.68 -22.62 14.08
C ARG A 360 13.57 -21.25 14.74
N VAL A 361 12.92 -21.18 15.90
CA VAL A 361 12.78 -19.94 16.69
C VAL A 361 13.11 -20.22 18.15
N SER A 362 13.89 -19.34 18.78
CA SER A 362 14.25 -19.43 20.19
C SER A 362 13.29 -18.60 21.07
N SER A 363 13.03 -19.08 22.28
CA SER A 363 12.25 -18.37 23.29
C SER A 363 13.06 -17.26 23.96
N ASN A 364 12.40 -16.47 24.82
CA ASN A 364 13.10 -15.72 25.86
C ASN A 364 13.91 -16.67 26.77
N GLU A 365 15.01 -16.16 27.32
CA GLU A 365 15.77 -16.84 28.37
C GLU A 365 15.14 -16.53 29.73
N ILE A 366 14.95 -17.56 30.54
CA ILE A 366 14.56 -17.42 31.96
C ILE A 366 15.74 -17.72 32.86
N ALA A 367 15.73 -17.13 34.06
CA ALA A 367 16.67 -17.46 35.11
C ALA A 367 15.93 -18.09 36.29
N LEU A 368 16.35 -19.28 36.69
CA LEU A 368 15.88 -19.99 37.87
C LEU A 368 16.91 -19.76 38.97
N ALA A 369 16.49 -19.19 40.10
CA ALA A 369 17.37 -18.96 41.25
C ALA A 369 16.74 -19.61 42.49
N LEU A 370 17.54 -20.34 43.26
CA LEU A 370 17.08 -20.89 44.53
C LEU A 370 17.00 -19.81 45.59
N THR A 371 16.05 -19.98 46.51
CA THR A 371 16.00 -19.21 47.75
C THR A 371 16.97 -19.80 48.77
N GLU A 372 17.75 -18.95 49.42
CA GLU A 372 18.67 -19.38 50.47
C GLU A 372 17.89 -20.00 51.65
N PRO A 373 18.22 -21.24 52.07
CA PRO A 373 17.52 -21.89 53.17
C PRO A 373 17.81 -21.18 54.49
N LEU A 374 16.76 -20.93 55.28
CA LEU A 374 16.88 -20.34 56.61
C LEU A 374 17.61 -21.30 57.56
N VAL A 375 18.87 -21.00 57.87
CA VAL A 375 19.65 -21.76 58.85
C VAL A 375 19.16 -21.41 60.26
N LYS A 376 18.49 -22.34 60.95
CA LYS A 376 18.25 -22.24 62.38
C LYS A 376 19.54 -22.61 63.13
N PHE A 377 20.18 -21.62 63.74
CA PHE A 377 21.26 -21.88 64.70
C PHE A 377 20.65 -22.43 66.00
N THR A 378 20.83 -23.71 66.30
CA THR A 378 20.70 -24.22 67.67
C THR A 378 22.02 -23.94 68.39
N THR A 379 22.03 -22.95 69.28
CA THR A 379 23.18 -22.67 70.14
C THR A 379 23.40 -23.87 71.07
N PRO A 380 24.55 -24.57 71.02
CA PRO A 380 24.85 -25.60 72.00
C PRO A 380 25.23 -24.90 73.31
N GLY A 381 24.41 -25.05 74.36
CA GLY A 381 24.84 -24.70 75.73
C GLY A 381 23.97 -23.74 76.53
N VAL A 382 22.70 -23.50 76.20
CA VAL A 382 21.78 -22.84 77.16
C VAL A 382 20.84 -23.88 77.75
N SER A 383 21.27 -24.53 78.84
CA SER A 383 20.33 -25.15 79.77
C SER A 383 19.77 -24.06 80.67
N TRP A 384 18.49 -23.72 80.50
CA TRP A 384 17.76 -22.99 81.53
C TRP A 384 17.60 -23.94 82.70
N THR A 385 18.36 -23.70 83.75
CA THR A 385 18.12 -24.29 85.06
C THR A 385 16.94 -23.52 85.65
N ASP A 386 15.77 -24.14 85.62
CA ASP A 386 14.68 -23.72 86.50
C ASP A 386 15.13 -23.98 87.95
N SER A 387 15.08 -22.94 88.77
CA SER A 387 15.34 -23.02 90.21
C SER A 387 14.56 -21.92 90.90
N PRO A 388 14.03 -22.18 92.10
CA PRO A 388 12.86 -23.00 92.42
C PRO A 388 11.58 -22.18 92.59
#